data_AF-A0A352CCU8-F1
#
_entry.id   AF-A0A352CCU8-F1
#
_cell.length_a   1.000
_cell.length_b   1.000
_cell.length_c   1.000
_cell.angle_alpha   90.00
_cell.angle_beta   90.00
_cell.angle_gamma   90.00
#
_symmetry.space_group_name_H-M   'P 1'
#
loop_
_entity.id
_entity.type
_entity.pdbx_description
1 polymer ?
#
loop_
_entity_poly.entity_id
_entity_poly.type
_entity_poly.pdbx_seq_one_letter_code
_entity_poly.pdbx_strand_id
1 'polypeptide(L)'
;RGRYPAINVLKSLSRLMPHCHAPPERELVTKAKALLARYADLEDLIRIGAYQRGADPEVDQAIALYPALEGFLAQKRDERSDFNAAFTSLSAILEPTPSKPAAKVISGTRK
;
A
#
# COMPACT_ATOMS: atom_id res chain seq x y z
N ARG A 1 -8.64 -13.14 2.93
CA ARG A 1 -7.49 -12.49 2.26
C ARG A 1 -6.27 -13.38 2.04
N GLY A 2 -6.19 -14.64 2.52
CA GLY A 2 -5.23 -15.66 2.02
C GLY A 2 -3.74 -15.30 2.01
N ARG A 3 -3.33 -14.19 2.66
CA ARG A 3 -1.97 -13.66 2.63
C ARG A 3 -1.10 -14.41 3.63
N TYR A 4 0.06 -14.85 3.18
CA TYR A 4 1.10 -15.45 4.01
C TYR A 4 2.39 -14.65 3.86
N PRO A 5 3.12 -14.41 4.96
CA PRO A 5 2.75 -14.68 6.35
C PRO A 5 1.52 -13.88 6.82
N ALA A 6 0.70 -14.46 7.71
CA ALA A 6 -0.53 -13.84 8.21
C ALA A 6 -0.27 -12.76 9.30
N ILE A 7 0.69 -11.86 9.04
CA ILE A 7 1.13 -10.82 9.97
C ILE A 7 0.26 -9.57 9.82
N ASN A 8 -0.29 -9.08 10.93
CA ASN A 8 -0.94 -7.77 10.97
C ASN A 8 0.08 -6.70 11.36
N VAL A 9 0.58 -5.94 10.38
CA VAL A 9 1.61 -4.92 10.60
C VAL A 9 1.12 -3.68 11.36
N LEU A 10 -0.18 -3.40 11.35
CA LEU A 10 -0.77 -2.31 12.12
C LEU A 10 -0.89 -2.66 13.60
N LYS A 11 -1.05 -3.96 13.91
CA LYS A 11 -1.12 -4.50 15.29
C LYS A 11 0.21 -5.07 15.80
N SER A 12 1.26 -5.06 14.98
CA SER A 12 2.59 -5.55 15.34
C SER A 12 3.56 -4.41 15.54
N LEU A 13 4.40 -4.52 16.58
CA LEU A 13 5.41 -3.53 16.93
C LEU A 13 6.70 -4.23 17.35
N SER A 14 7.84 -3.76 16.83
CA SER A 14 9.16 -4.10 17.36
C SER A 14 9.69 -2.91 18.16
N ARG A 15 10.00 -3.15 19.44
CA ARG A 15 10.47 -2.11 20.37
C ARG A 15 11.90 -1.65 20.06
N LEU A 16 12.69 -2.47 19.37
CA LEU A 16 14.06 -2.15 18.98
C LEU A 16 14.17 -1.47 17.62
N MET A 17 13.11 -1.56 16.80
CA MET A 17 13.09 -1.02 15.44
C MET A 17 13.52 0.47 15.35
N PRO A 18 13.12 1.37 16.28
CA PRO A 18 13.58 2.76 16.28
C PRO A 18 15.10 2.93 16.38
N HIS A 19 15.84 1.90 16.77
CA HIS A 19 17.30 1.90 16.85
C HIS A 19 17.96 1.16 15.69
N CYS A 20 17.21 0.44 14.87
CA CYS A 20 17.73 -0.40 13.78
C CYS A 20 17.73 0.30 12.42
N HIS A 21 16.76 1.19 12.15
CA HIS A 21 16.61 1.81 10.83
C HIS A 21 17.38 3.13 10.74
N ALA A 22 17.91 3.46 9.56
CA ALA A 22 18.36 4.80 9.22
C ALA A 22 17.17 5.78 9.13
N PRO A 23 17.38 7.11 9.26
CA PRO A 23 16.31 8.09 9.11
C PRO A 23 15.42 7.92 7.87
N PRO A 24 15.94 7.77 6.62
CA PRO A 24 15.08 7.62 5.45
C PRO A 24 14.25 6.32 5.46
N GLU A 25 14.81 5.23 5.99
CA GLU A 25 14.09 3.95 6.15
C GLU A 25 12.92 4.06 7.12
N ARG A 26 13.08 4.83 8.21
CA ARG A 26 12.00 5.11 9.16
C ARG A 26 10.87 5.89 8.53
N GLU A 27 11.18 6.87 7.68
CA GLU A 27 10.19 7.66 6.95
C GLU A 27 9.39 6.78 5.99
N LEU A 28 10.05 5.91 5.22
CA LEU A 28 9.38 4.97 4.31
C LEU A 28 8.40 4.07 5.07
N VAL A 29 8.84 3.46 6.17
CA VAL A 29 7.99 2.56 6.99
C VAL A 29 6.83 3.33 7.60
N THR A 30 7.08 4.54 8.11
CA THR A 30 6.03 5.38 8.72
C THR A 30 4.97 5.74 7.69
N LYS A 31 5.38 6.17 6.49
CA LYS A 31 4.47 6.50 5.38
C LYS A 31 3.66 5.29 4.94
N ALA A 32 4.29 4.12 4.77
CA ALA A 32 3.60 2.89 4.42
C ALA A 32 2.54 2.50 5.45
N LYS A 33 2.88 2.55 6.74
CA LYS A 33 1.94 2.24 7.83
C LYS A 33 0.78 3.24 7.88
N ALA A 34 1.04 4.53 7.64
CA ALA A 34 -0.01 5.54 7.59
C ALA A 34 -1.02 5.26 6.47
N LEU A 35 -0.56 4.94 5.25
CA LEU A 35 -1.43 4.59 4.14
C LEU A 35 -2.24 3.31 4.40
N LEU A 36 -1.59 2.28 4.96
CA LEU A 36 -2.29 1.05 5.36
C LEU A 36 -3.37 1.32 6.42
N ALA A 37 -3.09 2.19 7.39
CA ALA A 37 -4.07 2.58 8.41
C ALA A 37 -5.24 3.36 7.79
N ARG A 38 -4.97 4.32 6.92
CA ARG A 38 -6.01 5.11 6.22
C ARG A 38 -6.93 4.23 5.39
N TYR A 39 -6.38 3.26 4.67
CA TYR A 39 -7.19 2.28 3.95
C TYR A 39 -8.02 1.45 4.92
N ALA A 40 -7.43 0.95 6.01
CA ALA A 40 -8.12 0.10 6.97
C ALA A 40 -9.29 0.82 7.66
N ASP A 41 -9.13 2.11 7.99
CA ASP A 41 -10.17 2.94 8.61
C ASP A 41 -11.43 3.08 7.73
N LEU A 42 -11.26 2.99 6.40
CA LEU A 42 -12.32 3.21 5.41
C LEU A 42 -12.65 1.97 4.58
N GLU A 43 -12.04 0.83 4.89
CA GLU A 43 -12.16 -0.40 4.10
C GLU A 43 -13.63 -0.79 3.91
N ASP A 44 -14.43 -0.71 4.97
CA ASP A 44 -15.85 -1.07 4.90
C ASP A 44 -16.64 -0.13 3.98
N LEU A 45 -16.39 1.19 4.04
CA LEU A 45 -17.03 2.17 3.16
C LEU A 45 -16.62 1.98 1.70
N ILE A 46 -15.35 1.67 1.46
CA ILE A 46 -14.83 1.36 0.11
C ILE A 46 -15.48 0.08 -0.42
N ARG A 47 -15.60 -0.96 0.41
CA ARG A 47 -16.16 -2.27 0.03
C ARG A 47 -17.64 -2.20 -0.35
N ILE A 48 -18.43 -1.37 0.33
CA ILE A 48 -19.85 -1.16 -0.01
C ILE A 48 -20.06 -0.12 -1.12
N GLY A 49 -18.97 0.48 -1.63
CA GLY A 49 -19.03 1.51 -2.68
C GLY A 49 -19.52 2.88 -2.20
N ALA A 50 -19.52 3.14 -0.89
CA ALA A 50 -19.96 4.41 -0.31
C ALA A 50 -18.87 5.49 -0.30
N TYR A 51 -17.61 5.13 -0.57
CA TYR A 51 -16.52 6.10 -0.69
C TYR A 51 -16.47 6.71 -2.10
N GLN A 52 -16.45 8.04 -2.18
CA GLN A 52 -16.31 8.78 -3.44
C GLN A 52 -14.85 9.22 -3.63
N ARG A 53 -14.26 8.82 -4.76
CA ARG A 53 -12.92 9.28 -5.16
C ARG A 53 -12.87 10.80 -5.27
N GLY A 54 -11.79 11.41 -4.77
CA GLY A 54 -11.59 12.86 -4.74
C GLY A 54 -12.09 13.54 -3.47
N ALA A 55 -12.75 12.82 -2.57
CA ALA A 55 -13.21 13.35 -1.29
C ALA A 55 -12.03 13.61 -0.32
N ASP A 56 -11.00 12.76 -0.37
CA ASP A 56 -9.81 12.89 0.46
C ASP A 56 -8.57 12.38 -0.33
N PRO A 57 -7.61 13.26 -0.66
CA PRO A 57 -6.40 12.90 -1.39
C PRO A 57 -5.55 11.82 -0.71
N GLU A 58 -5.50 11.78 0.62
CA GLU A 58 -4.72 10.78 1.36
C GLU A 58 -5.37 9.40 1.25
N VAL A 59 -6.70 9.35 1.33
CA VAL A 59 -7.47 8.12 1.18
C VAL A 59 -7.41 7.61 -0.25
N ASP A 60 -7.53 8.51 -1.24
CA ASP A 60 -7.37 8.15 -2.65
C ASP A 60 -5.98 7.53 -2.91
N GLN A 61 -4.93 8.12 -2.31
CA GLN A 61 -3.59 7.57 -2.37
C GLN A 61 -3.51 6.20 -1.68
N ALA A 62 -4.10 6.06 -0.49
CA ALA A 62 -4.15 4.80 0.23
C ALA A 62 -4.84 3.71 -0.60
N ILE A 63 -6.00 4.01 -1.19
CA ILE A 63 -6.74 3.09 -2.08
C ILE A 63 -5.89 2.68 -3.29
N ALA A 64 -5.20 3.64 -3.91
CA ALA A 64 -4.37 3.37 -5.09
C ALA A 64 -3.17 2.48 -4.77
N LEU A 65 -2.51 2.69 -3.63
CA LEU A 65 -1.29 1.98 -3.25
C LEU A 65 -1.54 0.71 -2.44
N TYR A 66 -2.74 0.54 -1.88
CA TYR A 66 -3.08 -0.58 -1.03
C TYR A 66 -2.81 -1.96 -1.66
N PRO A 67 -3.17 -2.24 -2.94
CA PRO A 67 -2.89 -3.53 -3.56
C PRO A 67 -1.39 -3.85 -3.63
N ALA A 68 -0.55 -2.85 -3.92
CA ALA A 68 0.90 -3.02 -3.98
C ALA A 68 1.50 -3.22 -2.58
N LEU A 69 1.01 -2.48 -1.57
CA LEU A 69 1.44 -2.64 -0.17
C LEU A 69 1.02 -4.00 0.41
N GLU A 70 -0.21 -4.48 0.15
CA GLU A 70 -0.61 -5.83 0.57
C GLU A 70 0.20 -6.92 -0.14
N GLY A 71 0.54 -6.72 -1.42
CA GLY A 71 1.43 -7.60 -2.16
C GLY A 71 2.84 -7.65 -1.57
N PHE A 72 3.40 -6.51 -1.18
CA PHE A 72 4.70 -6.41 -0.50
C PHE A 72 4.74 -7.17 0.83
N LEU A 73 3.61 -7.24 1.54
CA LEU A 73 3.51 -7.99 2.80
C LEU A 73 3.28 -9.49 2.61
N ALA A 74 3.14 -9.96 1.37
CA ALA A 74 3.04 -11.36 1.04
C ALA A 74 4.41 -11.90 0.63
N GLN A 75 4.77 -13.08 1.12
CA GLN A 75 6.03 -13.73 0.80
C GLN A 75 5.84 -15.24 0.72
N LYS A 76 6.36 -15.88 -0.33
CA LYS A 76 6.34 -17.35 -0.45
C LYS A 76 7.36 -17.97 0.50
N ARG A 77 7.14 -19.24 0.88
CA ARG A 77 8.05 -19.97 1.77
C ARG A 77 9.51 -20.00 1.27
N ASP A 78 9.68 -20.16 -0.04
CA ASP A 78 10.99 -20.33 -0.66
C ASP A 78 11.53 -19.00 -1.25
N GLU A 79 10.85 -17.89 -0.98
CA GLU A 79 11.25 -16.54 -1.40
C GLU A 79 12.14 -15.90 -0.35
N ARG A 80 13.20 -15.23 -0.79
CA ARG A 80 14.15 -14.52 0.08
C ARG A 80 14.26 -13.08 -0.37
N SER A 81 14.17 -12.18 0.60
CA SER A 81 14.44 -10.76 0.44
C SER A 81 15.56 -10.39 1.40
N ASP A 82 16.58 -9.71 0.91
CA ASP A 82 17.55 -9.05 1.78
C ASP A 82 17.03 -7.69 2.27
N PHE A 83 17.74 -7.11 3.23
CA PHE A 83 17.36 -5.85 3.88
C PHE A 83 17.25 -4.69 2.88
N ASN A 84 18.25 -4.55 1.99
CA ASN A 84 18.29 -3.44 1.04
C ASN A 84 17.19 -3.58 -0.02
N ALA A 85 17.01 -4.78 -0.55
CA ALA A 85 15.96 -5.10 -1.51
C ALA A 85 14.57 -4.77 -0.96
N ALA A 86 14.30 -5.08 0.31
CA ALA A 86 13.03 -4.77 0.94
C ALA A 86 12.74 -3.25 0.97
N PHE A 87 13.73 -2.41 1.31
CA PHE A 87 13.57 -0.95 1.30
C PHE A 87 13.47 -0.38 -0.11
N THR A 88 14.24 -0.90 -1.07
CA THR A 88 14.12 -0.50 -2.47
C THR A 88 12.73 -0.79 -3.02
N SER A 89 12.20 -2.00 -2.77
CA SER A 89 10.84 -2.36 -3.19
C SER A 89 9.78 -1.49 -2.50
N LEU A 90 9.94 -1.20 -1.21
CA LEU A 90 9.01 -0.32 -0.50
C LEU A 90 9.05 1.12 -1.03
N SER A 91 10.24 1.67 -1.33
CA SER A 91 10.38 3.00 -1.94
C SER A 91 9.68 3.06 -3.29
N ALA A 92 9.90 2.07 -4.15
CA ALA A 92 9.30 2.01 -5.48
C ALA A 92 7.75 1.98 -5.43
N ILE A 93 7.15 1.39 -4.40
CA ILE A 93 5.69 1.42 -4.19
C ILE A 93 5.21 2.81 -3.75
N LEU A 94 6.00 3.51 -2.94
CA LEU A 94 5.63 4.80 -2.35
C LEU A 94 5.97 6.01 -3.23
N GLU A 95 6.82 5.81 -4.24
CA GLU A 95 7.10 6.78 -5.28
C GLU A 95 5.90 6.89 -6.23
N PRO A 96 5.47 8.12 -6.59
CA PRO A 96 4.41 8.30 -7.56
C PRO A 96 4.90 7.80 -8.91
N THR A 97 4.58 6.57 -9.27
CA THR A 97 4.68 6.13 -10.67
C THR A 97 3.72 7.01 -11.47
N PRO A 98 4.12 7.62 -12.61
CA PRO A 98 3.18 8.38 -13.41
C PRO A 98 2.04 7.46 -13.83
N SER A 99 0.88 7.69 -13.21
CA SER A 99 -0.38 7.01 -13.48
C SER A 99 -0.62 6.96 -14.98
N LYS A 100 -0.51 5.77 -15.58
CA LYS A 100 -0.97 5.52 -16.95
C LYS A 100 -2.42 6.02 -17.04
N PRO A 101 -2.75 6.98 -17.93
CA PRO A 101 -4.09 7.53 -17.98
C PRO A 101 -5.09 6.41 -18.27
N ALA A 102 -6.13 6.34 -17.42
CA ALA A 102 -7.21 5.39 -17.56
C ALA A 102 -7.73 5.41 -19.00
N ALA A 103 -7.75 4.24 -19.63
CA ALA A 103 -8.31 4.07 -20.96
C ALA A 103 -9.73 4.61 -20.96
N LYS A 104 -9.96 5.66 -21.74
CA LYS A 104 -11.26 6.26 -21.99
C LYS A 104 -12.10 5.17 -22.65
N VAL A 105 -12.98 4.51 -21.89
CA VAL A 105 -14.06 3.71 -22.48
C VAL A 105 -15.01 4.72 -23.09
N ILE A 106 -14.77 5.02 -24.38
CA ILE A 106 -15.70 5.78 -25.18
C ILE A 106 -16.86 4.84 -25.49
N SER A 107 -17.90 4.92 -24.67
CA SER A 107 -19.22 4.42 -24.98
C SER A 107 -19.81 5.24 -26.13
N GLY A 108 -20.33 4.56 -27.14
CA GLY A 108 -21.19 5.12 -28.18
C GLY A 108 -20.59 5.02 -29.59
N THR A 109 -21.32 4.78 -30.67
CA THR A 109 -22.77 4.75 -30.89
C THR A 109 -22.99 4.17 -32.30
N ARG A 110 -24.01 3.30 -32.45
CA ARG A 110 -24.77 2.94 -33.67
C ARG A 110 -24.16 3.25 -35.06
N LYS A 111 -24.03 2.22 -35.89
CA LYS A 111 -24.93 1.92 -37.02
C LYS A 111 -24.74 0.49 -37.49
#